data_AF-A7T917-F1
#
_entry.id   AF-A7T917-F1
#
_cell.length_a   1.000
_cell.length_b   1.000
_cell.length_c   1.000
_cell.angle_alpha   90.00
_cell.angle_beta   90.00
_cell.angle_gamma   90.00
#
_symmetry.space_group_name_H-M   'P 1'
#
loop_
_entity.id
_entity.type
_entity.pdbx_description
1 polymer ?
#
loop_
_entity_poly.entity_id
_entity_poly.type
_entity_poly.pdbx_seq_one_letter_code
_entity_poly.pdbx_strand_id
1 'polypeptide(L)'
;QEKEKQLMEKNKDVNETKSKMDVAKSELEIYNSQHKNAQTQLREAHANLESVIQKQTQRKSEIKSIEKELPDLKNNLKKAEADLEKAVQGEAKLVAQGFYTLDSNKFRKLKGKQALNIFFQCRGNVLEALMKQKAAGKIPGLYGRLGDLGAIDDKYDIAISTACGALDHIVCDTMETAQTCVQYLKKNNIGAATFIGLDKV
;
A
#
# COMPACT_ATOMS: atom_id res chain seq x y z
N GLN A 1 -110.76 -52.74 27.25
CA GLN A 1 -109.89 -53.65 28.03
C GLN A 1 -108.98 -54.52 27.15
N GLU A 2 -109.47 -55.51 26.39
CA GLU A 2 -108.57 -56.42 25.63
C GLU A 2 -107.89 -55.79 24.40
N LYS A 3 -108.63 -54.96 23.64
CA LYS A 3 -108.08 -54.16 22.52
C LYS A 3 -107.06 -53.10 22.97
N GLU A 4 -107.19 -52.56 24.19
CA GLU A 4 -106.21 -51.60 24.74
C GLU A 4 -104.91 -52.28 25.13
N LYS A 5 -104.98 -53.54 25.61
CA LYS A 5 -103.80 -54.34 25.96
C LYS A 5 -102.96 -54.66 24.71
N GLN A 6 -103.61 -55.07 23.62
CA GLN A 6 -102.95 -55.31 22.32
C GLN A 6 -102.37 -54.02 21.70
N LEU A 7 -103.02 -52.88 21.91
CA LEU A 7 -102.51 -51.57 21.47
C LEU A 7 -101.27 -51.16 22.27
N MET A 8 -101.25 -51.39 23.59
CA MET A 8 -100.07 -51.14 24.41
C MET A 8 -98.88 -52.02 24.01
N GLU A 9 -99.12 -53.30 23.71
CA GLU A 9 -98.08 -54.24 23.29
C GLU A 9 -97.46 -53.84 21.94
N LYS A 10 -98.29 -53.51 20.95
CA LYS A 10 -97.80 -52.97 19.67
C LYS A 10 -97.06 -51.63 19.81
N ASN A 11 -97.52 -50.75 20.71
CA ASN A 11 -96.80 -49.50 20.99
C ASN A 11 -95.44 -49.76 21.65
N LYS A 12 -95.33 -50.78 22.49
CA LYS A 12 -94.06 -51.20 23.10
C LYS A 12 -93.08 -51.70 22.04
N ASP A 13 -93.53 -52.55 21.11
CA ASP A 13 -92.69 -53.06 20.02
C ASP A 13 -92.23 -51.95 19.07
N VAL A 14 -93.12 -51.00 18.75
CA VAL A 14 -92.80 -49.80 17.96
C VAL A 14 -91.76 -48.94 18.68
N ASN A 15 -91.88 -48.76 19.99
CA ASN A 15 -90.92 -47.96 20.76
C ASN A 15 -89.56 -48.66 20.86
N GLU A 16 -89.52 -49.98 21.06
CA GLU A 16 -88.27 -50.77 21.07
C GLU A 16 -87.56 -50.75 19.71
N THR A 17 -88.29 -50.92 18.61
CA THR A 17 -87.72 -50.81 17.25
C THR A 17 -87.26 -49.40 16.94
N LYS A 18 -87.98 -48.37 17.39
CA LYS A 18 -87.58 -46.97 17.25
C LYS A 18 -86.30 -46.67 18.05
N SER A 19 -86.18 -47.13 19.28
CA SER A 19 -84.94 -47.01 20.07
C SER A 19 -83.76 -47.71 19.39
N LYS A 20 -83.94 -48.92 18.84
CA LYS A 20 -82.88 -49.61 18.08
C LYS A 20 -82.47 -48.83 16.83
N MET A 21 -83.44 -48.24 16.12
CA MET A 21 -83.18 -47.37 14.97
C MET A 21 -82.41 -46.10 15.37
N ASP A 22 -82.77 -45.47 16.47
CA ASP A 22 -82.11 -44.24 16.94
C ASP A 22 -80.67 -44.50 17.43
N VAL A 23 -80.42 -45.66 18.06
CA VAL A 23 -79.06 -46.13 18.40
C VAL A 23 -78.25 -46.36 17.13
N ALA A 24 -78.77 -47.11 16.15
CA ALA A 24 -78.08 -47.37 14.90
C ALA A 24 -77.81 -46.09 14.08
N LYS A 25 -78.72 -45.11 14.11
CA LYS A 25 -78.49 -43.79 13.52
C LYS A 25 -77.37 -43.02 14.21
N SER A 26 -77.35 -43.04 15.54
CA SER A 26 -76.29 -42.40 16.33
C SER A 26 -74.92 -43.03 16.06
N GLU A 27 -74.85 -44.37 15.99
CA GLU A 27 -73.64 -45.08 15.60
C GLU A 27 -73.17 -44.70 14.19
N LEU A 28 -74.10 -44.63 13.23
CA LEU A 28 -73.79 -44.24 11.85
C LEU A 28 -73.30 -42.79 11.75
N GLU A 29 -73.84 -41.86 12.54
CA GLU A 29 -73.33 -40.49 12.64
C GLU A 29 -71.91 -40.44 13.24
N ILE A 30 -71.64 -41.23 14.29
CA ILE A 30 -70.31 -41.32 14.89
C ILE A 30 -69.30 -41.86 13.87
N TYR A 31 -69.64 -42.94 13.15
CA TYR A 31 -68.77 -43.51 12.11
C TYR A 31 -68.53 -42.53 10.95
N ASN A 32 -69.55 -41.80 10.51
CA ASN A 32 -69.40 -40.78 9.47
C ASN A 32 -68.51 -39.62 9.93
N SER A 33 -68.66 -39.16 11.18
CA SER A 33 -67.80 -38.14 11.77
C SER A 33 -66.34 -38.61 11.84
N GLN A 34 -66.10 -39.83 12.32
CA GLN A 34 -64.77 -40.44 12.34
C GLN A 34 -64.16 -40.58 10.95
N HIS A 35 -64.94 -41.05 9.97
CA HIS A 35 -64.50 -41.16 8.58
C HIS A 35 -64.10 -39.81 7.99
N LYS A 36 -64.91 -38.78 8.21
CA LYS A 36 -64.63 -37.42 7.73
C LYS A 36 -63.39 -36.82 8.39
N ASN A 37 -63.19 -37.05 9.68
CA ASN A 37 -61.99 -36.63 10.40
C ASN A 37 -60.74 -37.34 9.86
N ALA A 38 -60.79 -38.67 9.70
CA ALA A 38 -59.69 -39.44 9.12
C ALA A 38 -59.37 -39.01 7.67
N GLN A 39 -60.40 -38.72 6.87
CA GLN A 39 -60.22 -38.23 5.50
C GLN A 39 -59.58 -36.83 5.48
N THR A 40 -59.93 -35.95 6.42
CA THR A 40 -59.33 -34.62 6.55
C THR A 40 -57.87 -34.72 6.96
N GLN A 41 -57.56 -35.54 7.97
CA GLN A 41 -56.19 -35.82 8.39
C GLN A 41 -55.33 -36.40 7.26
N LEU A 42 -55.89 -37.31 6.46
CA LEU A 42 -55.19 -37.90 5.32
C LEU A 42 -54.89 -36.84 4.25
N ARG A 43 -55.83 -35.93 3.96
CA ARG A 43 -55.60 -34.81 3.04
C ARG A 43 -54.54 -33.85 3.55
N GLU A 44 -54.57 -33.49 4.83
CA GLU A 44 -53.56 -32.63 5.46
C GLU A 44 -52.18 -33.28 5.44
N ALA A 45 -52.09 -34.58 5.75
CA ALA A 45 -50.84 -35.33 5.67
C ALA A 45 -50.28 -35.37 4.24
N HIS A 46 -51.13 -35.56 3.22
CA HIS A 46 -50.72 -35.51 1.83
C HIS A 46 -50.22 -34.12 1.41
N ALA A 47 -50.95 -33.06 1.77
CA ALA A 47 -50.54 -31.69 1.47
C ALA A 47 -49.19 -31.34 2.14
N ASN A 48 -48.99 -31.79 3.38
CA ASN A 48 -47.73 -31.62 4.08
C ASN A 48 -46.59 -32.40 3.41
N LEU A 49 -46.84 -33.65 3.01
CA LEU A 49 -45.86 -34.47 2.31
C LEU A 49 -45.40 -33.79 1.01
N GLU A 50 -46.35 -33.28 0.22
CA GLU A 50 -46.06 -32.60 -1.05
C GLU A 50 -45.25 -31.32 -0.84
N SER A 51 -45.61 -30.52 0.18
CA SER A 51 -44.84 -29.33 0.59
C SER A 51 -43.41 -29.67 1.00
N VAL A 52 -43.22 -30.77 1.76
CA VAL A 52 -41.89 -31.23 2.19
C VAL A 52 -41.06 -31.71 1.00
N ILE A 53 -41.66 -32.41 0.04
CA ILE A 53 -40.98 -32.86 -1.19
C ILE A 53 -40.54 -31.65 -2.03
N GLN A 54 -41.40 -30.64 -2.19
CA GLN A 54 -41.04 -29.41 -2.90
C GLN A 54 -39.88 -28.68 -2.21
N LYS A 55 -39.92 -28.55 -0.88
CA LYS A 55 -38.80 -27.95 -0.12
C LYS A 55 -37.51 -28.77 -0.24
N GLN A 56 -37.59 -30.10 -0.24
CA GLN A 56 -36.44 -30.98 -0.38
C GLN A 56 -35.79 -30.85 -1.76
N THR A 57 -36.60 -30.80 -2.83
CA THR A 57 -36.10 -30.64 -4.20
C THR A 57 -35.45 -29.28 -4.41
N GLN A 58 -36.05 -28.20 -3.91
CA GLN A 58 -35.47 -26.87 -3.94
C GLN A 58 -34.12 -26.80 -3.20
N ARG A 59 -34.06 -27.31 -1.96
CA ARG A 59 -32.80 -27.35 -1.20
C ARG A 59 -31.73 -28.18 -1.90
N LYS A 60 -32.09 -29.29 -2.53
CA LYS A 60 -31.15 -30.10 -3.34
C LYS A 60 -30.60 -29.31 -4.53
N SER A 61 -31.41 -28.50 -5.20
CA SER A 61 -30.92 -27.65 -6.29
C SER A 61 -30.00 -26.54 -5.80
N GLU A 62 -30.33 -25.91 -4.67
CA GLU A 62 -29.50 -24.86 -4.05
C GLU A 62 -28.13 -25.42 -3.63
N ILE A 63 -28.11 -26.59 -2.97
CA ILE A 63 -26.86 -27.27 -2.58
C ILE A 63 -25.99 -27.54 -3.81
N LYS A 64 -26.58 -28.05 -4.91
CA LYS A 64 -25.83 -28.29 -6.15
C LYS A 64 -25.25 -27.01 -6.77
N SER A 65 -25.97 -25.89 -6.70
CA SER A 65 -25.44 -24.60 -7.18
C SER A 65 -24.25 -24.17 -6.34
N ILE A 66 -24.41 -24.22 -5.01
CA ILE A 66 -23.37 -23.84 -4.06
C ILE A 66 -22.13 -24.74 -4.22
N GLU A 67 -22.31 -26.07 -4.34
CA GLU A 67 -21.21 -27.01 -4.57
C GLU A 67 -20.44 -26.73 -5.86
N LYS A 68 -21.11 -26.17 -6.88
CA LYS A 68 -20.48 -25.77 -8.14
C LYS A 68 -19.74 -24.43 -8.03
N GLU A 69 -20.29 -23.47 -7.30
CA GLU A 69 -19.71 -22.12 -7.14
C GLU A 69 -18.55 -22.07 -6.13
N LEU A 70 -18.59 -22.92 -5.11
CA LEU A 70 -17.59 -22.97 -4.04
C LEU A 70 -16.15 -23.25 -4.51
N PRO A 71 -15.87 -24.17 -5.45
CA PRO A 71 -14.52 -24.36 -5.98
C PRO A 71 -14.01 -23.15 -6.78
N ASP A 72 -14.88 -22.52 -7.57
CA ASP A 72 -14.51 -21.33 -8.35
C ASP A 72 -14.16 -20.16 -7.44
N LEU A 73 -14.97 -19.94 -6.39
CA LEU A 73 -14.71 -18.91 -5.39
C LEU A 73 -13.40 -19.19 -4.62
N LYS A 74 -13.15 -20.46 -4.25
CA LYS A 74 -11.88 -20.86 -3.61
C LYS A 74 -10.67 -20.63 -4.51
N ASN A 75 -10.79 -20.93 -5.81
CA ASN A 75 -9.70 -20.69 -6.76
C ASN A 75 -9.45 -19.19 -6.97
N ASN A 76 -10.50 -18.38 -7.04
CA ASN A 76 -10.38 -16.94 -7.14
C ASN A 76 -9.75 -16.32 -5.89
N LEU A 77 -10.12 -16.82 -4.71
CA LEU A 77 -9.51 -16.40 -3.44
C LEU A 77 -8.01 -16.71 -3.42
N LYS A 78 -7.60 -17.93 -3.78
CA LYS A 78 -6.18 -18.30 -3.88
C LYS A 78 -5.39 -17.44 -4.87
N LYS A 79 -5.99 -17.10 -6.01
CA LYS A 79 -5.36 -16.19 -6.99
C LYS A 79 -5.18 -14.79 -6.42
N ALA A 80 -6.22 -14.26 -5.79
CA ALA A 80 -6.17 -12.94 -5.15
C ALA A 80 -5.13 -12.88 -4.03
N GLU A 81 -5.02 -13.93 -3.20
CA GLU A 81 -3.98 -14.04 -2.17
C GLU A 81 -2.57 -14.07 -2.77
N ALA A 82 -2.35 -14.85 -3.82
CA ALA A 82 -1.05 -14.93 -4.50
C ALA A 82 -0.65 -13.59 -5.16
N ASP A 83 -1.61 -12.86 -5.73
CA ASP A 83 -1.36 -11.56 -6.35
C ASP A 83 -1.12 -10.47 -5.30
N LEU A 84 -1.83 -10.53 -4.16
CA LEU A 84 -1.56 -9.66 -3.01
C LEU A 84 -0.15 -9.89 -2.46
N GLU A 85 0.27 -11.15 -2.31
CA GLU A 85 1.61 -11.49 -1.82
C GLU A 85 2.70 -10.95 -2.77
N LYS A 86 2.52 -11.10 -4.10
CA LYS A 86 3.43 -10.53 -5.09
C LYS A 86 3.47 -9.00 -5.02
N ALA A 87 2.33 -8.35 -4.84
CA ALA A 87 2.25 -6.89 -4.73
C ALA A 87 3.02 -6.39 -3.50
N VAL A 88 2.83 -7.02 -2.33
CA VAL A 88 3.54 -6.68 -1.09
C VAL A 88 5.04 -6.90 -1.24
N GLN A 89 5.46 -8.02 -1.83
CA GLN A 89 6.89 -8.27 -2.09
C GLN A 89 7.49 -7.28 -3.09
N GLY A 90 6.72 -6.87 -4.10
CA GLY A 90 7.11 -5.86 -5.09
C GLY A 90 7.28 -4.48 -4.45
N GLU A 91 6.34 -4.07 -3.61
CA GLU A 91 6.39 -2.82 -2.86
C GLU A 91 7.60 -2.78 -1.91
N ALA A 92 7.82 -3.85 -1.14
CA ALA A 92 8.98 -3.94 -0.25
C ALA A 92 10.31 -3.80 -1.00
N LYS A 93 10.43 -4.41 -2.19
CA LYS A 93 11.63 -4.28 -3.04
C LYS A 93 11.82 -2.85 -3.55
N LEU A 94 10.74 -2.21 -4.03
CA LEU A 94 10.80 -0.84 -4.54
C LEU A 94 11.13 0.16 -3.42
N VAL A 95 10.54 -0.01 -2.24
CA VAL A 95 10.84 0.83 -1.07
C VAL A 95 12.30 0.66 -0.65
N ALA A 96 12.80 -0.58 -0.56
CA ALA A 96 14.21 -0.83 -0.21
C ALA A 96 15.18 -0.22 -1.24
N GLN A 97 14.89 -0.35 -2.54
CA GLN A 97 15.71 0.22 -3.61
C GLN A 97 15.64 1.76 -3.63
N GLY A 98 14.46 2.33 -3.40
CA GLY A 98 14.25 3.76 -3.28
C GLY A 98 15.02 4.35 -2.10
N PHE A 99 14.96 3.71 -0.94
CA PHE A 99 15.69 4.17 0.24
C PHE A 99 17.20 4.16 0.01
N TYR A 100 17.75 3.07 -0.52
CA TYR A 100 19.20 2.96 -0.78
C TYR A 100 19.70 4.01 -1.78
N THR A 101 18.95 4.24 -2.85
CA THR A 101 19.33 5.22 -3.89
C THR A 101 19.19 6.66 -3.42
N LEU A 102 18.15 6.99 -2.64
CA LEU A 102 17.98 8.33 -2.09
C LEU A 102 19.05 8.65 -1.06
N ASP A 103 19.34 7.71 -0.16
CA ASP A 103 20.28 7.95 0.93
C ASP A 103 21.71 8.07 0.40
N SER A 104 22.12 7.19 -0.51
CA SER A 104 23.43 7.28 -1.19
C SER A 104 23.60 8.58 -1.98
N ASN A 105 22.57 9.01 -2.71
CA ASN A 105 22.60 10.27 -3.45
C ASN A 105 22.64 11.49 -2.54
N LYS A 106 21.87 11.49 -1.45
CA LYS A 106 21.87 12.57 -0.46
C LYS A 106 23.22 12.67 0.23
N PHE A 107 23.80 11.53 0.66
CA PHE A 107 25.12 11.49 1.29
C PHE A 107 26.21 12.00 0.36
N ARG A 108 26.19 11.58 -0.92
CA ARG A 108 27.15 12.04 -1.93
C ARG A 108 27.04 13.54 -2.21
N LYS A 109 25.81 14.07 -2.31
CA LYS A 109 25.58 15.51 -2.49
C LYS A 109 26.05 16.32 -1.27
N LEU A 110 25.76 15.84 -0.05
CA LEU A 110 26.19 16.51 1.17
C LEU A 110 27.71 16.50 1.35
N LYS A 111 28.39 15.38 1.05
CA LYS A 111 29.86 15.32 1.04
C LYS A 111 30.46 16.23 -0.03
N GLY A 112 29.88 16.25 -1.23
CA GLY A 112 30.31 17.15 -2.30
C GLY A 112 30.20 18.63 -1.91
N LYS A 113 29.07 19.02 -1.31
CA LYS A 113 28.88 20.40 -0.80
C LYS A 113 29.86 20.76 0.32
N GLN A 114 30.13 19.84 1.25
CA GLN A 114 31.11 20.07 2.31
C GLN A 114 32.53 20.23 1.73
N ALA A 115 32.93 19.36 0.80
CA ALA A 115 34.23 19.45 0.13
C ALA A 115 34.38 20.77 -0.65
N LEU A 116 33.32 21.19 -1.36
CA LEU A 116 33.29 22.49 -2.05
C LEU A 116 33.44 23.65 -1.07
N ASN A 117 32.70 23.67 0.04
CA ASN A 117 32.79 24.74 1.04
C ASN A 117 34.19 24.84 1.65
N ILE A 118 34.80 23.71 2.02
CA ILE A 118 36.17 23.69 2.55
C ILE A 118 37.15 24.24 1.50
N PHE A 119 36.99 23.83 0.24
CA PHE A 119 37.83 24.30 -0.86
C PHE A 119 37.73 25.82 -1.08
N PHE A 120 36.52 26.39 -1.09
CA PHE A 120 36.34 27.84 -1.20
C PHE A 120 36.90 28.61 0.01
N GLN A 121 36.71 28.08 1.23
CA GLN A 121 37.21 28.72 2.45
C GLN A 121 38.75 28.70 2.51
N CYS A 122 39.39 27.58 2.15
CA CYS A 122 40.85 27.50 2.07
C CYS A 122 41.41 28.49 1.03
N ARG A 123 40.75 28.64 -0.13
CA ARG A 123 41.18 29.58 -1.18
C ARG A 123 41.13 31.04 -0.74
N GLY A 124 40.04 31.47 -0.10
CA GLY A 124 39.89 32.83 0.43
C GLY A 124 40.97 33.16 1.48
N ASN A 125 41.17 32.24 2.42
CA ASN A 125 42.15 32.42 3.50
C ASN A 125 43.59 32.49 3.00
N VAL A 126 43.94 31.68 1.98
CA VAL A 126 45.29 31.68 1.40
C VAL A 126 45.57 33.00 0.66
N LEU A 127 44.62 33.48 -0.15
CA LEU A 127 44.78 34.76 -0.87
C LEU A 127 44.91 35.93 0.11
N GLU A 128 44.05 35.98 1.14
CA GLU A 128 44.08 37.05 2.14
C GLU A 128 45.41 37.08 2.92
N ALA A 129 45.92 35.91 3.32
CA ALA A 129 47.19 35.81 4.04
C ALA A 129 48.39 36.26 3.20
N LEU A 130 48.43 35.87 1.92
CA LEU A 130 49.50 36.27 1.00
C LEU A 130 49.44 37.77 0.67
N MET A 131 48.25 38.33 0.46
CA MET A 131 48.08 39.77 0.25
C MET A 131 48.50 40.59 1.46
N LYS A 132 48.25 40.09 2.70
CA LYS A 132 48.77 40.71 3.93
C LYS A 132 50.30 40.70 3.98
N GLN A 133 50.97 39.62 3.55
CA GLN A 133 52.44 39.57 3.51
C GLN A 133 53.03 40.49 2.43
N LYS A 134 52.36 40.62 1.29
CA LYS A 134 52.70 41.59 0.24
C LYS A 134 52.58 43.03 0.76
N ALA A 135 51.46 43.37 1.41
CA ALA A 135 51.24 44.70 1.98
C ALA A 135 52.26 45.03 3.10
N ALA A 136 52.70 44.03 3.85
CA ALA A 136 53.77 44.16 4.85
C ALA A 136 55.19 44.19 4.26
N GLY A 137 55.35 44.10 2.93
CA GLY A 137 56.64 44.16 2.24
C GLY A 137 57.57 42.95 2.44
N LYS A 138 57.07 41.85 3.02
CA LYS A 138 57.89 40.66 3.34
C LYS A 138 58.13 39.74 2.15
N ILE A 139 57.26 39.82 1.14
CA ILE A 139 57.33 39.02 -0.08
C ILE A 139 57.17 39.99 -1.27
N PRO A 140 58.26 40.65 -1.71
CA PRO A 140 58.24 41.39 -2.97
C PRO A 140 58.05 40.42 -4.15
N GLY A 141 57.46 40.89 -5.26
CA GLY A 141 57.30 40.05 -6.45
C GLY A 141 56.01 39.24 -6.57
N LEU A 142 55.11 39.33 -5.56
CA LEU A 142 53.78 38.75 -5.63
C LEU A 142 52.80 39.68 -6.35
N TYR A 143 52.21 39.26 -7.47
CA TYR A 143 51.25 40.07 -8.23
C TYR A 143 49.83 39.89 -7.68
N GLY A 144 49.36 38.64 -7.62
CA GLY A 144 48.01 38.32 -7.17
C GLY A 144 47.42 37.14 -7.94
N ARG A 145 46.12 36.92 -7.80
CA ARG A 145 45.42 35.87 -8.54
C ARG A 145 45.32 36.25 -10.03
N LEU A 146 45.56 35.30 -10.92
CA LEU A 146 45.54 35.53 -12.37
C LEU A 146 44.21 36.11 -12.85
N GLY A 147 43.08 35.64 -12.31
CA GLY A 147 41.75 36.17 -12.63
C GLY A 147 41.54 37.65 -12.28
N ASP A 148 42.29 38.19 -11.31
CA ASP A 148 42.20 39.61 -10.93
C ASP A 148 43.11 40.50 -11.79
N LEU A 149 43.98 39.90 -12.62
CA LEU A 149 44.93 40.59 -13.48
C LEU A 149 44.41 40.78 -14.91
N GLY A 150 43.22 40.25 -15.23
CA GLY A 150 42.58 40.37 -16.53
C GLY A 150 41.13 40.84 -16.41
N ALA A 151 40.62 41.47 -17.46
CA ALA A 151 39.22 41.85 -17.58
C ALA A 151 38.62 41.19 -18.83
N ILE A 152 37.37 40.76 -18.73
CA ILE A 152 36.60 40.18 -19.84
C ILE A 152 35.19 40.75 -19.86
N ASP A 153 34.55 40.69 -21.02
CA ASP A 153 33.12 40.98 -21.19
C ASP A 153 32.25 39.97 -20.41
N ASP A 154 31.27 40.48 -19.66
CA ASP A 154 30.32 39.71 -18.84
C ASP A 154 29.63 38.58 -19.62
N LYS A 155 29.45 38.74 -20.94
CA LYS A 155 28.87 37.72 -21.82
C LYS A 155 29.64 36.40 -21.78
N TYR A 156 30.95 36.43 -21.53
CA TYR A 156 31.82 35.25 -21.54
C TYR A 156 32.31 34.84 -20.14
N ASP A 157 31.93 35.56 -19.09
CA ASP A 157 32.41 35.31 -17.72
C ASP A 157 32.13 33.87 -17.24
N ILE A 158 30.91 33.39 -17.44
CA ILE A 158 30.50 32.03 -17.06
C ILE A 158 31.29 30.97 -17.85
N ALA A 159 31.56 31.22 -19.13
CA ALA A 159 32.26 30.27 -19.99
C ALA A 159 33.72 30.12 -19.56
N ILE A 160 34.41 31.23 -19.28
CA ILE A 160 35.81 31.23 -18.87
C ILE A 160 35.99 30.71 -17.43
N SER A 161 35.15 31.13 -16.49
CA SER A 161 35.18 30.65 -15.10
C SER A 161 34.90 29.15 -14.98
N THR A 162 34.11 28.58 -15.90
CA THR A 162 33.85 27.12 -15.92
C THR A 162 34.96 26.35 -16.64
N ALA A 163 35.50 26.90 -17.73
CA ALA A 163 36.46 26.20 -18.59
C ALA A 163 37.90 26.20 -18.04
N CYS A 164 38.29 27.22 -17.26
CA CYS A 164 39.68 27.40 -16.85
C CYS A 164 39.84 27.52 -15.33
N GLY A 165 40.23 26.41 -14.68
CA GLY A 165 40.60 26.41 -13.26
C GLY A 165 41.95 27.09 -12.94
N ALA A 166 42.73 27.47 -13.97
CA ALA A 166 44.03 28.12 -13.82
C ALA A 166 43.94 29.61 -13.46
N LEU A 167 42.76 30.23 -13.62
CA LEU A 167 42.52 31.62 -13.23
C LEU A 167 42.67 31.84 -11.72
N ASP A 168 42.52 30.77 -10.92
CA ASP A 168 42.74 30.78 -9.48
C ASP A 168 44.21 30.67 -9.07
N HIS A 169 45.14 30.55 -10.02
CA HIS A 169 46.57 30.48 -9.71
C HIS A 169 47.13 31.85 -9.36
N ILE A 170 48.11 31.86 -8.46
CA ILE A 170 48.72 33.09 -7.96
C ILE A 170 49.99 33.38 -8.76
N VAL A 171 50.06 34.56 -9.36
CA VAL A 171 51.16 34.99 -10.22
C VAL A 171 52.26 35.65 -9.37
N CYS A 172 53.50 35.21 -9.58
CA CYS A 172 54.70 35.76 -8.97
C CYS A 172 55.81 35.98 -10.02
N ASP A 173 56.77 36.84 -9.71
CA ASP A 173 57.89 37.19 -10.59
C ASP A 173 58.84 36.01 -10.85
N THR A 174 59.33 35.37 -9.80
CA THR A 174 60.35 34.30 -9.85
C THR A 174 59.86 33.03 -9.16
N MET A 175 60.49 31.89 -9.50
CA MET A 175 60.19 30.62 -8.84
C MET A 175 60.65 30.58 -7.38
N GLU A 176 61.65 31.39 -7.02
CA GLU A 176 62.13 31.54 -5.64
C GLU A 176 61.08 32.22 -4.76
N THR A 177 60.46 33.31 -5.24
CA THR A 177 59.34 33.98 -4.57
C THR A 177 58.16 33.02 -4.34
N ALA A 178 57.85 32.18 -5.33
CA ALA A 178 56.81 31.14 -5.21
C ALA A 178 57.13 30.15 -4.08
N GLN A 179 58.38 29.68 -4.00
CA GLN A 179 58.81 28.75 -2.95
C GLN A 179 58.73 29.37 -1.56
N THR A 180 59.12 30.64 -1.41
CA THR A 180 58.97 31.38 -0.15
C THR A 180 57.50 31.50 0.27
N CYS A 181 56.60 31.77 -0.68
CA CYS A 181 55.15 31.80 -0.41
C CYS A 181 54.63 30.43 0.05
N VAL A 182 55.05 29.33 -0.60
CA VAL A 182 54.66 27.97 -0.21
C VAL A 182 55.18 27.62 1.18
N GLN A 183 56.42 27.98 1.51
CA GLN A 183 57.00 27.77 2.84
C GLN A 183 56.24 28.56 3.92
N TYR A 184 55.84 29.79 3.62
CA TYR A 184 55.02 30.61 4.52
C TYR A 184 53.64 29.99 4.79
N LEU A 185 52.96 29.51 3.74
CA LEU A 185 51.66 28.84 3.89
C LEU A 185 51.76 27.55 4.71
N LYS A 186 52.84 26.78 4.50
CA LYS A 186 53.12 25.54 5.24
C LYS A 186 53.46 25.81 6.70
N LYS A 187 54.23 26.86 7.01
CA LYS A 187 54.61 27.22 8.38
C LYS A 187 53.41 27.63 9.23
N ASN A 188 52.41 28.27 8.60
CA ASN A 188 51.23 28.79 9.29
C ASN A 188 49.97 27.94 9.09
N ASN A 189 50.07 26.77 8.42
CA ASN A 189 48.95 25.87 8.12
C ASN A 189 47.71 26.56 7.52
N ILE A 190 47.91 27.53 6.63
CA ILE A 190 46.83 28.37 6.08
C ILE A 190 46.12 27.66 4.91
N GLY A 191 46.85 26.85 4.14
CA GLY A 191 46.31 26.08 3.03
C GLY A 191 47.35 25.79 1.95
N ALA A 192 46.88 25.35 0.78
CA ALA A 192 47.69 25.11 -0.40
C ALA A 192 47.23 26.01 -1.56
N ALA A 193 48.19 26.54 -2.32
CA ALA A 193 47.93 27.31 -3.54
C ALA A 193 48.90 26.88 -4.65
N THR A 194 48.43 27.03 -5.89
CA THR A 194 49.25 26.85 -7.10
C THR A 194 49.74 28.21 -7.55
N PHE A 195 51.03 28.29 -7.87
CA PHE A 195 51.70 29.52 -8.28
C PHE A 195 52.13 29.44 -9.74
N ILE A 196 52.10 30.57 -10.44
CA ILE A 196 52.66 30.76 -11.78
C ILE A 196 53.82 31.73 -11.64
N GLY A 197 55.05 31.24 -11.85
CA GLY A 197 56.26 32.07 -11.84
C GLY A 197 56.56 32.58 -13.23
N LEU A 198 56.51 33.90 -13.44
CA LEU A 198 56.70 34.56 -14.74
C LEU A 198 58.08 34.30 -15.36
N ASP A 199 59.10 34.01 -14.54
CA ASP A 199 60.45 33.64 -14.96
C ASP A 199 60.53 32.31 -15.75
N LYS A 200 59.51 31.43 -15.63
CA LYS A 200 59.48 30.11 -16.29
C LYS A 200 58.27 29.88 -17.19
N VAL A 201 57.56 30.94 -17.57
CA VAL A 201 56.44 30.88 -18.54
C VAL A 201 56.93 31.23 -19.94
#